data_AF-A0A7K6E6P4-F1
#
_entry.id   AF-A0A7K6E6P4-F1
#
_cell.length_a   1.000
_cell.length_b   1.000
_cell.length_c   1.000
_cell.angle_alpha   90.00
_cell.angle_beta   90.00
_cell.angle_gamma   90.00
#
_symmetry.space_group_name_H-M   'P 1'
#
loop_
_entity.id
_entity.type
_entity.pdbx_description
1 polymer ?
#
loop_
_entity_poly.entity_id
_entity_poly.type
_entity_poly.pdbx_seq_one_letter_code
_entity_poly.pdbx_strand_id
1 'polypeptide(L)'
;VTVKSSDKDTVRAAGEEGDNSPKEEPWETTLKTTVVDIEVGEFQGHKVSLWDLLHSHYIPEENRKELLELYEAGELSLEQVKTVVTTIVTKEAEAAARAEPEAPVKDSRAEPEEP
;
A
#
# COMPACT_ATOMS: atom_id res chain seq x y z
N VAL A 1 18.98 29.83 -43.45
CA VAL A 1 19.66 28.57 -43.03
C VAL A 1 19.48 28.43 -41.52
N THR A 2 18.40 27.78 -41.08
CA THR A 2 18.24 26.34 -40.81
C THR A 2 18.78 25.90 -39.45
N VAL A 3 17.83 25.70 -38.52
CA VAL A 3 17.63 24.55 -37.61
C VAL A 3 18.86 23.91 -36.96
N LYS A 4 18.87 23.84 -35.62
CA LYS A 4 18.97 22.60 -34.79
C LYS A 4 18.87 23.01 -33.32
N SER A 5 17.79 22.65 -32.62
CA SER A 5 17.54 21.34 -32.00
C SER A 5 18.72 20.92 -31.13
N SER A 6 18.58 21.19 -29.83
CA SER A 6 19.24 20.39 -28.82
C SER A 6 18.20 20.06 -27.78
N ASP A 7 17.60 18.92 -28.05
CA ASP A 7 16.81 18.07 -27.19
C ASP A 7 17.54 17.93 -25.86
N LYS A 8 17.11 18.68 -24.83
CA LYS A 8 17.46 18.34 -23.46
C LYS A 8 16.45 17.31 -22.99
N ASP A 9 16.74 16.06 -23.34
CA ASP A 9 16.21 14.87 -22.68
C ASP A 9 16.33 15.08 -21.17
N THR A 10 15.19 15.40 -20.56
CA THR A 10 15.08 15.55 -19.12
C THR A 10 14.61 14.20 -18.63
N VAL A 11 15.62 13.40 -18.31
CA VAL A 11 15.54 12.09 -17.68
C VAL A 11 14.32 11.92 -16.79
N ARG A 12 13.55 10.88 -17.12
CA ARG A 12 12.51 10.27 -16.31
C ARG A 12 13.10 9.77 -14.99
N ALA A 13 12.73 10.42 -13.90
CA ALA A 13 12.65 9.81 -12.58
C ALA A 13 11.25 10.14 -12.03
N ALA A 14 10.57 9.13 -11.51
CA ALA A 14 9.26 9.22 -10.84
C ALA A 14 9.23 10.47 -9.93
N GLY A 15 8.27 11.39 -10.05
CA GLY A 15 6.92 11.22 -9.50
C GLY A 15 7.02 10.87 -8.01
N GLU A 16 6.82 11.74 -7.03
CA GLU A 16 6.11 13.02 -6.95
C GLU A 16 6.77 13.84 -5.83
N GLU A 17 7.13 15.11 -6.11
CA GLU A 17 7.48 16.08 -5.08
C GLU A 17 6.19 16.79 -4.68
N GLY A 18 5.50 16.24 -3.69
CA GLY A 18 4.29 16.81 -3.10
C GLY A 18 4.67 17.91 -2.10
N ASP A 19 4.60 19.15 -2.58
CA ASP A 19 4.22 20.38 -1.87
C ASP A 19 4.11 20.26 -0.33
N ASN A 20 5.19 20.65 0.35
CA ASN A 20 5.31 20.68 1.80
C ASN A 20 4.62 21.95 2.35
N SER A 21 3.38 21.79 2.86
CA SER A 21 2.74 22.81 3.70
C SER A 21 3.23 22.70 5.16
N PRO A 22 3.61 23.80 5.83
CA PRO A 22 4.35 23.75 7.09
C PRO A 22 3.40 23.53 8.29
N LYS A 23 2.98 22.27 8.50
CA LYS A 23 2.54 21.76 9.80
C LYS A 23 2.55 20.23 9.92
N GLU A 24 3.18 19.54 8.97
CA GLU A 24 3.25 18.08 8.97
C GLU A 24 4.39 17.62 9.88
N GLU A 25 4.10 16.67 10.75
CA GLU A 25 5.07 16.16 11.70
C GLU A 25 6.17 15.39 10.94
N PRO A 26 7.43 15.44 11.40
CA PRO A 26 8.56 14.85 10.67
C PRO A 26 8.39 13.32 10.47
N TRP A 27 7.67 12.68 11.37
CA TRP A 27 7.37 11.25 11.32
C TRP A 27 6.36 10.91 10.22
N GLU A 28 5.33 11.74 9.99
CA GLU A 28 4.33 11.52 8.92
C GLU A 28 4.97 11.55 7.53
N THR A 29 5.82 12.55 7.28
CA THR A 29 6.53 12.68 6.00
C THR A 29 7.43 11.48 5.75
N THR A 30 8.11 11.02 6.81
CA THR A 30 9.00 9.85 6.76
C THR A 30 8.22 8.57 6.40
N LEU A 31 7.03 8.38 6.96
CA LEU A 31 6.15 7.25 6.64
C LEU A 31 5.57 7.36 5.22
N LYS A 32 5.20 8.57 4.77
CA LYS A 32 4.67 8.82 3.41
C LYS A 32 5.71 8.56 2.32
N THR A 33 6.96 8.99 2.53
CA THR A 33 8.06 8.77 1.57
C THR A 33 8.59 7.34 1.56
N THR A 34 8.30 6.55 2.61
CA THR A 34 8.75 5.16 2.69
C THR A 34 7.79 4.27 1.92
N VAL A 35 8.22 3.83 0.75
CA VAL A 35 7.48 2.88 -0.08
C VAL A 35 7.77 1.45 0.36
N VAL A 36 6.71 0.66 0.51
CA VAL A 36 6.75 -0.77 0.83
C VAL A 36 6.20 -1.54 -0.36
N ASP A 37 6.92 -2.59 -0.73
CA ASP A 37 6.47 -3.56 -1.72
C ASP A 37 5.78 -4.69 -0.96
N ILE A 38 4.52 -4.94 -1.28
CA ILE A 38 3.76 -6.04 -0.69
C ILE A 38 3.69 -7.15 -1.73
N GLU A 39 4.07 -8.36 -1.34
CA GLU A 39 4.13 -9.52 -2.23
C GLU A 39 2.86 -10.39 -2.17
N VAL A 40 1.89 -10.04 -1.32
CA VAL A 40 0.67 -10.82 -1.06
C VAL A 40 -0.59 -9.95 -0.94
N GLY A 41 -1.77 -10.52 -1.20
CA GLY A 41 -3.05 -9.81 -1.06
C GLY A 41 -3.36 -8.83 -2.19
N GLU A 42 -4.26 -7.88 -1.95
CA GLU A 42 -4.71 -6.91 -2.96
C GLU A 42 -3.61 -5.92 -3.37
N PHE A 43 -2.61 -5.70 -2.50
CA PHE A 43 -1.47 -4.84 -2.77
C PHE A 43 -0.31 -5.55 -3.46
N GLN A 44 -0.49 -6.82 -3.87
CA GLN A 44 0.54 -7.57 -4.56
C GLN A 44 1.00 -6.87 -5.85
N GLY A 45 2.29 -6.54 -5.92
CA GLY A 45 2.89 -5.86 -7.07
C GLY A 45 2.56 -4.36 -7.15
N HIS A 46 1.96 -3.80 -6.10
CA HIS A 46 1.75 -2.37 -5.94
C HIS A 46 2.76 -1.79 -4.93
N LYS A 47 3.30 -0.63 -5.29
CA LYS A 47 4.16 0.18 -4.42
C LYS A 47 3.28 1.08 -3.60
N VAL A 48 3.09 0.73 -2.32
CA VAL A 48 2.22 1.47 -1.41
C VAL A 48 3.06 2.16 -0.34
N SER A 49 2.74 3.40 -0.01
CA SER A 49 3.41 4.12 1.07
C SER A 49 3.08 3.47 2.42
N LEU A 50 4.07 3.39 3.31
CA LEU A 50 3.89 2.84 4.66
C LEU A 50 2.76 3.56 5.43
N TRP A 51 2.65 4.87 5.23
CA TRP A 51 1.53 5.69 5.73
C TRP A 51 0.16 5.22 5.24
N ASP A 52 0.04 4.94 3.94
CA ASP A 52 -1.22 4.53 3.32
C ASP A 52 -1.62 3.13 3.81
N LEU A 53 -0.65 2.22 3.98
CA LEU A 53 -0.86 0.92 4.62
C LEU A 53 -1.35 1.04 6.07
N LEU A 54 -0.78 1.94 6.87
CA LEU A 54 -1.22 2.23 8.24
C LEU A 54 -2.66 2.75 8.30
N HIS A 55 -3.08 3.51 7.28
CA HIS A 55 -4.43 4.08 7.18
C HIS A 55 -5.39 3.19 6.37
N SER A 56 -4.90 2.08 5.85
CA SER A 56 -5.69 1.11 5.11
C SER A 56 -6.46 0.20 6.06
N HIS A 57 -7.48 -0.48 5.53
CA HIS A 57 -8.30 -1.40 6.30
C HIS A 57 -7.53 -2.63 6.83
N TYR A 58 -6.33 -2.88 6.31
CA TYR A 58 -5.42 -3.96 6.71
C TYR A 58 -4.80 -3.74 8.09
N ILE A 59 -4.84 -2.51 8.60
CA ILE A 59 -4.32 -2.21 9.93
C ILE A 59 -5.47 -1.66 10.77
N PRO A 60 -5.90 -2.39 11.81
CA PRO A 60 -6.93 -1.88 12.69
C PRO A 60 -6.41 -0.63 13.41
N GLU A 61 -7.33 0.28 13.73
CA GLU A 61 -7.00 1.55 14.36
C GLU A 61 -6.17 1.40 15.65
N GLU A 62 -6.38 0.32 16.41
CA GLU A 62 -5.62 0.00 17.62
C GLU A 62 -4.13 -0.24 17.32
N ASN A 63 -3.81 -1.08 16.33
CA ASN A 63 -2.43 -1.32 15.90
C ASN A 63 -1.80 -0.05 15.32
N ARG A 64 -2.55 0.71 14.53
CA ARG A 64 -2.08 2.00 13.99
C ARG A 64 -1.70 2.93 15.14
N LYS A 65 -2.59 3.12 16.11
CA LYS A 65 -2.38 4.04 17.21
C LYS A 65 -1.18 3.64 18.05
N GLU A 66 -1.07 2.35 18.41
CA GLU A 66 0.08 1.83 19.17
C GLU A 66 1.39 2.03 18.41
N LEU A 67 1.42 1.73 17.10
CA LEU A 67 2.62 1.95 16.27
C LEU A 67 3.05 3.41 16.20
N LEU A 68 2.08 4.33 16.08
CA LEU A 68 2.36 5.76 16.01
C LEU A 68 2.83 6.30 17.37
N GLU A 69 2.19 5.91 18.47
CA GLU A 69 2.62 6.30 19.82
C GLU A 69 4.04 5.83 20.11
N LEU A 70 4.38 4.59 19.76
CA LEU A 70 5.73 4.05 19.95
C LEU A 70 6.76 4.69 19.00
N TYR A 71 6.38 5.05 17.78
CA TYR A 71 7.26 5.75 16.83
C TYR A 71 7.52 7.19 17.25
N GLU A 72 6.49 7.91 17.72
CA GLU A 72 6.61 9.26 18.28
C GLU A 72 7.43 9.26 19.58
N ALA A 73 7.22 8.25 20.44
CA ALA A 73 8.03 8.05 21.65
C ALA A 73 9.49 7.68 21.35
N GLY A 74 9.81 7.33 20.09
CA GLY A 74 11.13 6.88 19.67
C GLY A 74 11.49 5.46 20.16
N GLU A 75 10.51 4.70 20.66
CA GLU A 75 10.67 3.29 21.03
C GLU A 75 10.79 2.41 19.78
N LEU A 76 10.11 2.79 18.69
CA LEU A 76 10.23 2.15 17.40
C LEU A 76 11.01 3.00 16.41
N SER A 77 11.82 2.33 15.59
CA SER A 77 12.47 2.93 14.42
C SER A 77 11.63 2.71 13.16
N LEU A 78 11.86 3.52 12.13
CA LEU A 78 11.17 3.40 10.84
C LEU A 78 11.19 1.98 10.27
N GLU A 79 12.33 1.29 10.37
CA GLU A 79 12.48 -0.09 9.91
C GLU A 79 11.62 -1.08 10.71
N GLN A 80 11.44 -0.84 12.01
CA GLN A 80 10.57 -1.65 12.86
C GLN A 80 9.11 -1.42 12.49
N VAL A 81 8.68 -0.15 12.36
CA VAL A 81 7.32 0.19 11.90
C VAL A 81 7.04 -0.47 10.55
N LYS A 82 7.98 -0.36 9.60
CA LYS A 82 7.88 -1.03 8.30
C LYS A 82 7.71 -2.54 8.43
N THR A 83 8.51 -3.19 9.27
CA THR A 83 8.45 -4.64 9.49
C THR A 83 7.12 -5.07 10.10
N VAL A 84 6.64 -4.35 11.12
CA VAL A 84 5.37 -4.65 11.78
C VAL A 84 4.20 -4.45 10.82
N VAL A 85 4.13 -3.32 10.13
CA VAL A 85 3.09 -3.03 9.13
C VAL A 85 3.08 -4.08 8.03
N THR A 86 4.24 -4.39 7.44
CA THR A 86 4.34 -5.43 6.41
C THR A 86 3.87 -6.78 6.95
N THR A 87 4.20 -7.12 8.21
CA THR A 87 3.78 -8.39 8.82
C THR A 87 2.27 -8.47 9.01
N ILE A 88 1.64 -7.38 9.49
CA ILE A 88 0.19 -7.31 9.68
C ILE A 88 -0.51 -7.42 8.33
N VAL A 89 -0.08 -6.61 7.36
CA VAL A 89 -0.66 -6.59 6.01
C VAL A 89 -0.51 -7.95 5.34
N THR A 90 0.68 -8.57 5.41
CA THR A 90 0.90 -9.92 4.88
C THR A 90 -0.02 -10.94 5.54
N LYS A 91 -0.14 -10.92 6.87
CA LYS A 91 -1.05 -11.83 7.59
C LYS A 91 -2.51 -11.64 7.18
N GLU A 92 -2.96 -10.40 7.10
CA GLU A 92 -4.36 -10.06 6.81
C GLU A 92 -4.68 -10.34 5.33
N ALA A 93 -3.72 -10.09 4.43
CA ALA A 93 -3.74 -10.49 3.02
C ALA A 93 -3.84 -12.01 2.83
N GLU A 94 -3.01 -12.78 3.52
CA GLU A 94 -3.04 -14.25 3.46
C GLU A 94 -4.33 -14.81 4.07
N ALA A 95 -4.83 -14.19 5.15
CA ALA A 95 -6.11 -14.53 5.74
C ALA A 95 -7.28 -14.25 4.76
N ALA A 96 -7.27 -13.09 4.09
CA ALA A 96 -8.26 -12.75 3.07
C ALA A 96 -8.19 -13.71 1.87
N ALA A 97 -6.99 -14.03 1.39
CA ALA A 97 -6.79 -14.99 0.29
C ALA A 97 -7.25 -16.42 0.65
N ARG A 98 -7.19 -16.79 1.93
CA ARG A 98 -7.69 -18.09 2.43
C ARG A 98 -9.16 -18.06 2.83
N ALA A 99 -9.76 -16.88 2.97
CA ALA A 99 -11.14 -16.66 3.37
C ALA A 99 -12.11 -16.44 2.21
N GLU A 100 -11.66 -16.50 0.94
CA GLU A 100 -12.56 -16.78 -0.18
C GLU A 100 -12.81 -18.30 -0.26
N PRO A 101 -13.97 -18.81 0.19
CA PRO A 101 -14.49 -20.03 -0.40
C PRO A 101 -14.79 -19.71 -1.87
N GLU A 102 -14.09 -20.39 -2.76
CA GLU A 102 -14.67 -20.75 -4.04
C GLU A 102 -16.08 -21.29 -3.77
N ALA A 103 -17.10 -20.48 -4.07
CA ALA A 103 -18.42 -20.99 -4.35
C ALA A 103 -18.46 -21.25 -5.85
N PRO A 104 -18.25 -22.50 -6.30
CA PRO A 104 -18.63 -22.88 -7.65
C PRO A 104 -20.14 -22.91 -7.68
N VAL A 105 -20.74 -22.05 -8.48
CA VAL A 105 -21.76 -22.40 -9.47
C VAL A 105 -22.42 -21.11 -9.92
N LYS A 106 -21.96 -20.60 -11.07
CA LYS A 106 -22.85 -19.82 -11.91
C LYS A 106 -23.95 -20.79 -12.32
N ASP A 107 -25.05 -20.67 -11.60
CA ASP A 107 -26.41 -21.03 -11.96
C ASP A 107 -26.58 -20.93 -13.47
N SER A 108 -26.32 -22.02 -14.20
CA SER A 108 -26.81 -22.18 -15.56
C SER A 108 -28.21 -22.72 -15.44
N ARG A 109 -29.11 -21.81 -15.06
CA ARG A 109 -30.53 -21.89 -15.36
C ARG A 109 -30.70 -22.12 -16.86
N ALA A 110 -31.04 -23.35 -17.22
CA ALA A 110 -31.82 -23.68 -18.40
C ALA A 110 -32.60 -24.97 -18.12
N GLU A 111 -33.75 -24.82 -17.48
CA GLU A 111 -34.93 -25.67 -17.68
C GLU A 111 -35.43 -25.52 -19.14
N PRO A 112 -36.31 -26.34 -19.75
CA PRO A 112 -36.76 -27.74 -19.56
C PRO A 112 -36.27 -28.60 -20.79
N GLU A 113 -36.57 -29.88 -21.03
CA GLU A 113 -37.89 -30.47 -21.34
C GLU A 113 -37.69 -31.97 -21.67
N GLU A 114 -38.78 -32.73 -21.49
CA GLU A 114 -39.10 -34.11 -21.89
C GLU A 114 -38.78 -34.44 -23.38
N PRO A 115 -38.81 -35.72 -23.85
CA PRO A 115 -39.90 -36.71 -23.69
C PRO A 115 -39.52 -38.11 -23.20
#